data_AF-A0ABD7X154-F1
#
_entry.id   AF-A0ABD7X154-F1
#
_cell.length_a   1.000
_cell.length_b   1.000
_cell.length_c   1.000
_cell.angle_alpha   90.00
_cell.angle_beta   90.00
_cell.angle_gamma   90.00
#
_symmetry.space_group_name_H-M   'P 1'
#
loop_
_entity.id
_entity.type
_entity.pdbx_description
1 polymer ?
#
loop_
_entity_poly.entity_id
_entity_poly.type
_entity_poly.pdbx_seq_one_letter_code
_entity_poly.pdbx_strand_id
1 'polypeptide(L)' 'MAFSGDDSTCPICGEINNCASVQGREIEKCWCMQKVFTPDLFKQIPLESRGKACVCVKCVGRQKKEGGD' A
#
# COMPACT_ATOMS: atom_id res chain seq x y z
N MET A 1 -7.82 23.45 2.56
CA MET A 1 -8.21 22.09 3.01
C MET A 1 -7.03 21.17 2.73
N ALA A 2 -6.16 20.94 3.71
CA ALA A 2 -5.11 19.94 3.60
C ALA A 2 -5.74 18.61 4.04
N PHE A 3 -5.90 17.67 3.11
CA PHE A 3 -6.32 16.32 3.45
C PHE A 3 -5.23 15.72 4.34
N SER A 4 -5.50 15.61 5.64
CA SER A 4 -4.62 15.04 6.66
C SER A 4 -4.50 13.51 6.57
N GLY A 5 -4.79 12.94 5.41
CA GLY A 5 -4.42 11.56 5.09
C GLY A 5 -3.04 11.62 4.48
N ASP A 6 -2.02 11.19 5.22
CA ASP A 6 -0.69 11.05 4.65
C ASP A 6 -0.73 9.86 3.69
N ASP A 7 -1.28 10.09 2.48
CA ASP A 7 -1.41 9.09 1.41
C ASP A 7 -0.03 8.56 0.99
N SER A 8 1.05 9.24 1.41
CA SER A 8 2.45 8.86 1.27
C SER A 8 2.93 7.84 2.32
N THR A 9 2.15 7.56 3.36
CA THR A 9 2.48 6.56 4.38
C THR A 9 1.67 5.29 4.23
N CYS A 10 2.26 4.18 4.68
CA CYS A 10 1.63 2.88 4.66
C CYS A 10 0.70 2.74 5.86
N PRO A 11 -0.59 2.42 5.67
CA PRO A 11 -1.54 2.28 6.78
C PRO A 11 -1.31 1.03 7.64
N ILE A 12 -0.40 0.13 7.23
CA ILE A 12 -0.05 -1.09 7.96
C ILE A 12 1.14 -0.85 8.91
N CYS A 13 2.16 -0.12 8.45
CA CYS A 13 3.41 0.03 9.22
C CYS A 13 3.86 1.48 9.43
N GLY A 14 3.14 2.48 8.93
CA GLY A 14 3.47 3.91 9.04
C GLY A 14 4.62 4.39 8.16
N GLU A 15 5.34 3.50 7.48
CA GLU A 15 6.48 3.84 6.62
C GLU A 15 6.05 4.44 5.28
N ILE A 16 6.95 5.16 4.61
CA ILE A 16 6.70 5.72 3.27
C ILE A 16 6.32 4.61 2.27
N ASN A 17 5.17 4.76 1.62
CA ASN A 17 4.66 3.79 0.66
C ASN A 17 5.24 3.94 -0.75
N ASN A 18 5.93 5.03 -1.04
CA ASN A 18 6.50 5.33 -2.37
C ASN A 18 5.47 5.26 -3.51
N CYS A 19 4.22 5.67 -3.25
CA CYS A 19 3.19 5.72 -4.28
C CYS A 19 3.51 6.78 -5.35
N ALA A 20 3.51 6.38 -6.63
CA ALA A 20 3.71 7.30 -7.74
C ALA A 20 2.63 8.38 -7.81
N SER A 21 1.36 8.04 -7.57
CA SER A 21 0.23 8.98 -7.60
C SER A 21 0.43 10.14 -6.63
N VAL A 22 0.83 9.83 -5.39
CA VAL A 22 1.10 10.83 -4.35
C VAL A 22 2.30 11.72 -4.70
N GLN A 23 3.26 11.16 -5.44
CA GLN A 23 4.42 11.89 -5.93
C GLN A 23 4.16 12.65 -7.24
N GLY A 24 2.92 12.68 -7.74
CA GLY A 24 2.58 13.32 -9.02
C GLY A 24 3.17 12.59 -10.24
N ARG A 25 3.50 11.31 -10.10
CA ARG A 25 4.04 10.45 -11.16
C ARG A 25 2.96 9.49 -11.67
N GLU A 26 3.18 8.98 -12.89
CA GLU A 26 2.28 8.03 -13.54
C GLU A 26 2.11 6.76 -12.70
N ILE A 27 0.87 6.41 -12.35
CA ILE A 27 0.57 5.22 -11.55
C ILE A 27 1.03 3.94 -12.24
N GLU A 28 1.00 3.90 -13.57
CA GLU A 28 1.44 2.78 -14.41
C GLU A 28 2.92 2.42 -14.19
N LYS A 29 3.73 3.40 -13.80
CA LYS A 29 5.15 3.23 -13.47
C LYS A 29 5.40 3.00 -11.98
N CYS A 30 4.35 2.95 -11.16
CA CYS A 30 4.48 2.69 -9.74
C CYS A 30 4.94 1.25 -9.49
N TRP A 31 5.82 1.06 -8.51
CA TRP A 31 6.27 -0.27 -8.10
C TRP A 31 5.09 -1.18 -7.69
N CYS A 32 3.98 -0.61 -7.21
CA CYS A 32 2.80 -1.38 -6.83
C CYS A 32 2.12 -2.07 -8.02
N MET A 33 2.20 -1.50 -9.23
CA MET A 33 1.65 -2.14 -10.44
C MET A 33 2.45 -3.38 -10.85
N GLN A 34 3.70 -3.48 -10.42
CA GLN A 34 4.57 -4.62 -10.70
C GLN A 34 4.53 -5.70 -9.59
N LYS A 35 3.70 -5.52 -8.57
CA LYS A 35 3.59 -6.43 -7.42
C LYS A 35 2.19 -7.02 -7.32
N VAL A 36 2.15 -8.26 -6.83
CA VAL A 36 0.89 -8.97 -6.55
C VAL A 36 0.56 -8.79 -5.08
N PHE A 37 -0.68 -8.39 -4.81
CA PHE A 37 -1.19 -8.15 -3.45
C PHE A 37 -2.09 -9.32 -3.08
N THR A 38 -1.86 -9.93 -1.93
CA THR A 38 -2.77 -10.99 -1.44
C THR A 38 -3.99 -10.37 -0.77
N PRO A 39 -5.15 -11.05 -0.82
CA PRO A 39 -6.34 -10.60 -0.08
C PRO A 39 -6.07 -10.49 1.43
N ASP A 40 -5.17 -11.32 1.97
CA ASP A 40 -4.78 -11.25 3.38
C ASP A 40 -4.09 -9.94 3.75
N LEU A 41 -3.24 -9.42 2.86
CA LEU A 41 -2.62 -8.11 3.04
C LEU A 41 -3.69 -7.00 3.13
N PHE A 42 -4.72 -7.05 2.29
CA PHE A 42 -5.81 -6.08 2.33
C PHE A 42 -6.65 -6.17 3.61
N LYS A 43 -6.75 -7.36 4.23
CA LYS A 43 -7.41 -7.51 5.54
C LYS A 43 -6.67 -6.76 6.64
N GLN A 44 -5.34 -6.68 6.56
CA GLN A 44 -4.51 -5.93 7.51
C GLN A 44 -4.67 -4.41 7.40
N ILE A 45 -5.24 -3.91 6.28
CA ILE A 45 -5.50 -2.47 6.12
C ILE A 45 -6.74 -2.08 6.96
N PRO A 46 -6.62 -1.08 7.85
CA PRO A 46 -7.75 -0.53 8.59
C PRO A 46 -8.86 -0.07 7.63
N LEU A 47 -10.13 -0.35 7.95
CA LEU A 47 -11.25 0.03 7.08
C LEU A 47 -11.23 1.52 6.71
N GLU A 48 -10.87 2.39 7.65
CA GLU A 48 -10.84 3.83 7.43
C GLU A 48 -9.76 4.28 6.43
N SER A 49 -8.73 3.46 6.22
CA SER A 49 -7.62 3.71 5.29
C SER A 49 -7.76 2.97 3.96
N ARG A 50 -8.71 2.03 3.83
CA ARG A 50 -8.93 1.29 2.58
C ARG A 50 -9.37 2.24 1.47
N GLY A 51 -8.68 2.18 0.34
CA GLY A 51 -8.93 3.05 -0.81
C GLY A 51 -8.45 4.50 -0.65
N LYS A 52 -7.78 4.83 0.46
CA LYS A 52 -7.18 6.16 0.68
C LYS A 52 -5.67 6.11 0.50
N ALA A 53 -4.98 5.24 1.24
CA ALA A 53 -3.52 5.12 1.20
C ALA A 53 -3.04 3.82 0.54
N CYS A 54 -1.89 3.88 -0.14
CA CYS A 54 -1.24 2.69 -0.69
C CYS A 54 -0.41 1.93 0.36
N VAL A 55 -0.34 0.61 0.22
CA VAL A 55 0.54 -0.24 1.04
C VAL A 55 1.98 -0.14 0.52
N CYS A 56 2.99 -0.17 1.39
CA CYS A 56 4.40 -0.09 0.99
C CYS A 56 4.96 -1.44 0.51
N VAL A 57 6.07 -1.39 -0.24
CA VAL A 57 6.77 -2.59 -0.75
C VAL A 57 7.23 -3.53 0.36
N LYS A 58 7.56 -2.99 1.55
CA LYS A 58 7.95 -3.80 2.71
C LYS A 58 6.79 -4.67 3.21
N CYS A 59 5.59 -4.09 3.35
CA CYS A 59 4.41 -4.83 3.78
C CYS A 59 3.97 -5.85 2.73
N VAL A 60 4.03 -5.49 1.44
CA VAL A 60 3.78 -6.45 0.35
C VAL A 60 4.80 -7.59 0.38
N GLY A 61 6.07 -7.31 0.62
CA GLY A 61 7.11 -8.35 0.75
C GLY A 61 6.95 -9.24 1.99
N ARG A 62 6.28 -8.75 3.03
CA ARG A 62 5.97 -9.50 4.27
C ARG A 62 4.66 -10.27 4.20
N GLN A 63 3.83 -10.02 3.19
CA GLN A 63 2.55 -10.72 3.04
C GLN A 63 2.83 -12.23 2.97
N LYS A 64 2.31 -13.00 3.93
CA LYS A 64 2.44 -14.46 3.87
C LYS A 64 1.55 -14.95 2.74
N LYS A 65 2.10 -15.75 1.83
CA LYS A 65 1.28 -16.61 0.98
C LYS A 65 0.67 -17.65 1.91
N GLU A 66 -0.58 -17.46 2.32
CA GLU A 66 -1.34 -18.53 2.96
C GLU A 66 -1.62 -19.58 1.87
N GLY A 67 -0.87 -20.68 1.92
CA GLY A 67 -0.81 -21.70 0.86
C GLY A 67 0.61 -22.23 0.64
N GLY A 68 1.29 -22.59 1.72
CA GLY A 68 2.55 -23.32 1.69
C GLY A 68 2.51 -24.44 2.72
N ASP A 69 1.81 -25.52 2.35
CA ASP A 69 2.22 -26.90 2.63
C ASP A 69 2.12 -27.66 1.31
#